data_AF-A0A7V2RQH3-F1
#
_entry.id   AF-A0A7V2RQH3-F1
#
_cell.length_a   1.000
_cell.length_b   1.000
_cell.length_c   1.000
_cell.angle_alpha   90.00
_cell.angle_beta   90.00
_cell.angle_gamma   90.00
#
_symmetry.space_group_name_H-M   'P 1'
#
loop_
_entity.id
_entity.type
_entity.pdbx_description
1 polymer ?
#
loop_
_entity_poly.entity_id
_entity_poly.type
_entity_poly.pdbx_seq_one_letter_code
_entity_poly.pdbx_strand_id
1 'polypeptide(L)'
;MTNRNLTCILFLLLTIDAAYSFYQHYQMPLDGDLAKIVLPVKEYKKVLDDPFGLNVLLRAESYPAPNRFFAHASMLAYFKNVPLLLQKFTNPLDSIYLSCAIAKTGIQLFLIWLLARYISGEKNIFRKNFLLAAILITPLFQTNGYNISMGIIDKSITYTFFYALPLGLLLLFFLPFYKYWWEGKPLGFNIYTKAGLILLAIYLAFSGPLVPGVVLILCPSVLIYFF
;
A
#
# COMPACT_ATOMS: atom_id res chain seq x y z
N MET A 1 7.43 13.61 33.14
CA MET A 1 6.40 12.80 32.45
C MET A 1 6.69 11.33 32.66
N THR A 2 5.72 10.52 33.12
CA THR A 2 5.91 9.06 33.18
C THR A 2 5.92 8.47 31.77
N ASN A 3 6.57 7.31 31.58
CA ASN A 3 6.60 6.63 30.28
C ASN A 3 5.19 6.36 29.73
N ARG A 4 4.22 6.07 30.61
CA ARG A 4 2.81 5.88 30.24
C ARG A 4 2.19 7.15 29.67
N ASN A 5 2.41 8.30 30.31
CA ASN A 5 1.88 9.58 29.82
C ASN A 5 2.47 9.94 28.44
N LEU A 6 3.75 9.66 28.23
CA LEU A 6 4.40 9.86 26.93
C LEU A 6 3.79 8.96 25.85
N THR A 7 3.64 7.66 26.12
CA THR A 7 2.99 6.72 25.18
C THR A 7 1.59 7.20 24.79
N CYS A 8 0.78 7.67 25.75
CA CYS A 8 -0.54 8.20 25.48
C CYS A 8 -0.50 9.45 24.60
N ILE A 9 0.42 10.39 24.87
CA ILE A 9 0.58 11.61 24.05
C ILE A 9 1.01 11.26 22.62
N LEU A 10 1.98 10.37 22.46
CA LEU A 10 2.45 9.95 21.13
C LEU A 10 1.31 9.28 20.35
N PHE A 11 0.59 8.35 20.97
CA PHE A 11 -0.54 7.70 20.32
C PHE A 11 -1.65 8.68 19.94
N LEU A 12 -1.94 9.65 20.81
CA LEU A 12 -2.91 10.72 20.53
C LEU A 12 -2.47 11.58 19.33
N LEU A 13 -1.20 11.99 19.27
CA LEU A 13 -0.67 12.75 18.14
C LEU A 13 -0.81 11.99 16.82
N LEU A 14 -0.47 10.70 16.81
CA LEU A 14 -0.62 9.85 15.63
C LEU A 14 -2.08 9.72 15.19
N THR A 15 -3.00 9.63 16.16
CA THR A 15 -4.44 9.52 15.89
C THR A 15 -5.01 10.82 15.32
N ILE A 16 -4.58 11.97 15.86
CA ILE A 16 -4.96 13.30 15.34
C ILE A 16 -4.44 13.48 13.91
N ASP A 17 -3.18 13.13 13.65
CA ASP A 17 -2.63 13.22 12.28
C ASP A 17 -3.35 12.30 11.30
N ALA A 18 -3.67 11.06 11.71
CA ALA A 18 -4.43 10.14 10.89
C ALA A 18 -5.84 10.65 10.58
N ALA A 19 -6.51 11.24 11.57
CA ALA A 19 -7.83 11.86 11.41
C ALA A 19 -7.77 13.08 10.48
N TYR A 20 -6.72 13.90 10.61
CA TYR A 20 -6.48 15.03 9.72
C TYR A 20 -6.20 14.58 8.28
N SER A 21 -5.33 13.59 8.09
CA SER A 21 -5.07 12.96 6.79
C SER A 21 -6.35 12.40 6.17
N PHE A 22 -7.17 11.71 6.96
CA PHE A 22 -8.47 11.22 6.52
C PHE A 22 -9.39 12.35 6.04
N TYR A 23 -9.51 13.43 6.83
CA TYR A 23 -10.29 14.59 6.43
C TYR A 23 -9.77 15.22 5.13
N GLN A 24 -8.44 15.33 4.96
CA GLN A 24 -7.86 15.79 3.71
C GLN A 24 -8.23 14.88 2.54
N HIS A 25 -8.07 13.56 2.69
CA HIS A 25 -8.38 12.59 1.64
C HIS A 25 -9.86 12.60 1.24
N TYR A 26 -10.74 12.83 2.20
CA TYR A 26 -12.19 12.93 1.97
C TYR A 26 -12.57 14.17 1.13
N GLN A 27 -11.88 15.28 1.33
CA GLN A 27 -12.13 16.55 0.63
C GLN A 27 -11.42 16.64 -0.74
N MET A 28 -10.65 15.62 -1.14
CA MET A 28 -9.95 15.63 -2.43
C MET A 28 -10.89 15.30 -3.59
N PRO A 29 -10.71 15.96 -4.75
CA PRO A 29 -11.44 15.60 -5.95
C PRO A 29 -11.12 14.16 -6.36
N LEU A 30 -12.09 13.50 -7.01
CA LEU A 30 -11.84 12.21 -7.66
C LEU A 30 -10.89 12.43 -8.84
N ASP A 31 -9.78 11.69 -8.83
CA ASP A 31 -8.73 11.81 -9.83
C ASP A 31 -8.15 10.43 -10.19
N GLY A 32 -7.39 10.39 -11.28
CA GLY A 32 -6.86 9.18 -11.91
C GLY A 32 -7.88 8.48 -12.80
N ASP A 33 -7.66 7.19 -13.02
CA ASP A 33 -8.48 6.36 -13.91
C ASP A 33 -9.59 5.61 -13.16
N LEU A 34 -10.01 6.08 -11.97
CA LEU A 34 -11.03 5.43 -11.12
C LEU A 34 -12.27 5.03 -11.93
N ALA A 35 -12.87 5.97 -12.65
CA ALA A 35 -14.07 5.71 -13.44
C ALA A 35 -13.81 4.68 -14.54
N LYS A 36 -12.67 4.78 -15.26
CA LYS A 36 -12.36 3.87 -16.36
C LYS A 36 -12.06 2.45 -15.89
N ILE A 37 -11.48 2.30 -14.70
CA ILE A 37 -11.14 1.00 -14.11
C ILE A 37 -12.38 0.33 -13.49
N VAL A 38 -13.21 1.10 -12.78
CA VAL A 38 -14.33 0.54 -12.00
C VAL A 38 -15.57 0.30 -12.87
N LEU A 39 -15.84 1.18 -13.83
CA LEU A 39 -16.94 1.04 -14.78
C LEU A 39 -16.58 0.03 -15.88
N PRO A 40 -17.57 -0.62 -16.52
CA PRO A 40 -17.33 -1.63 -17.54
C PRO A 40 -16.86 -1.01 -18.87
N VAL A 41 -15.65 -0.45 -18.88
CA VAL A 41 -14.99 0.09 -20.07
C VAL A 41 -14.23 -1.03 -20.78
N LYS A 42 -14.34 -1.10 -22.11
CA LYS A 42 -13.75 -2.18 -22.93
C LYS A 42 -12.23 -2.28 -22.81
N GLU A 43 -11.56 -1.14 -22.58
CA GLU A 43 -10.10 -1.02 -22.52
C GLU A 43 -9.49 -1.80 -21.35
N TYR A 44 -10.06 -1.69 -20.16
CA TYR A 44 -9.56 -2.34 -18.95
C TYR A 44 -10.08 -3.76 -18.75
N LYS A 45 -11.14 -4.14 -19.49
CA LYS A 45 -11.66 -5.50 -19.47
C LYS A 45 -10.60 -6.52 -19.92
N LYS A 46 -9.83 -6.20 -20.95
CA LYS A 46 -8.78 -7.10 -21.46
C LYS A 46 -7.70 -7.42 -20.43
N VAL A 47 -7.30 -6.44 -19.62
CA VAL A 47 -6.32 -6.65 -18.53
C VAL A 47 -6.87 -7.64 -17.51
N LEU A 48 -8.17 -7.55 -17.19
CA LEU A 48 -8.82 -8.43 -16.23
C LEU A 48 -9.07 -9.84 -16.78
N ASP A 49 -9.19 -9.98 -18.09
CA ASP A 49 -9.37 -11.26 -18.78
C ASP A 49 -8.03 -11.99 -19.05
N ASP A 50 -6.89 -11.31 -18.88
CA ASP A 50 -5.54 -11.85 -19.07
C ASP A 50 -4.63 -11.56 -17.86
N PRO A 51 -4.82 -12.29 -16.74
CA PRO A 51 -4.19 -11.96 -15.45
C PRO A 51 -2.67 -12.02 -15.43
N PHE A 52 -2.08 -12.77 -16.35
CA PHE A 52 -0.64 -12.96 -16.47
C PHE A 52 -0.05 -12.28 -17.71
N GLY A 53 -0.85 -11.54 -18.48
CA GLY A 53 -0.39 -10.87 -19.71
C GLY A 53 0.08 -11.83 -20.80
N LEU A 54 -0.35 -13.09 -20.77
CA LEU A 54 0.16 -14.13 -21.68
C LEU A 54 -0.33 -13.92 -23.11
N ASN A 55 -1.51 -13.33 -23.31
CA ASN A 55 -2.02 -13.08 -24.67
C ASN A 55 -1.17 -12.01 -25.38
N VAL A 56 -0.58 -11.06 -24.65
CA VAL A 56 0.37 -10.10 -25.23
C VAL A 56 1.61 -10.82 -25.76
N LEU A 57 2.13 -11.80 -25.01
CA LEU A 57 3.35 -12.53 -25.37
C LEU A 57 3.10 -13.59 -26.46
N LEU A 58 2.02 -14.35 -26.34
CA LEU A 58 1.75 -15.53 -27.18
C LEU A 58 0.96 -15.21 -28.44
N ARG A 59 0.16 -14.13 -28.42
CA ARG A 59 -0.78 -13.80 -29.51
C ARG A 59 -0.55 -12.40 -30.09
N ALA A 60 0.51 -11.71 -29.66
CA ALA A 60 0.81 -10.32 -30.05
C ALA A 60 -0.38 -9.37 -29.85
N GLU A 61 -1.22 -9.64 -28.84
CA GLU A 61 -2.31 -8.73 -28.49
C GLU A 61 -1.76 -7.43 -27.89
N SER A 62 -2.45 -6.32 -28.15
CA SER A 62 -2.12 -5.02 -27.57
C SER A 62 -3.30 -4.49 -26.76
N TYR A 63 -3.02 -4.19 -25.49
CA TYR A 63 -3.94 -3.50 -24.60
C TYR A 63 -3.16 -2.80 -23.47
N PRO A 64 -3.72 -1.77 -22.82
CA PRO A 64 -3.01 -1.00 -21.81
C PRO A 64 -2.63 -1.84 -20.58
N ALA A 65 -1.44 -1.61 -20.02
CA ALA A 65 -1.05 -2.10 -18.69
C ALA A 65 -1.18 -3.63 -18.43
N PRO A 66 -0.64 -4.52 -19.31
CA PRO A 66 -0.78 -5.97 -19.16
C PRO A 66 -0.11 -6.56 -17.92
N ASN A 67 0.82 -5.83 -17.29
CA ASN A 67 1.50 -6.23 -16.07
C ASN A 67 0.88 -5.65 -14.79
N ARG A 68 -0.36 -5.14 -14.85
CA ARG A 68 -1.03 -4.45 -13.72
C ARG A 68 -2.33 -5.14 -13.29
N PHE A 69 -2.53 -6.41 -13.61
CA PHE A 69 -3.75 -7.15 -13.29
C PHE A 69 -4.16 -6.98 -11.82
N PHE A 70 -3.26 -7.25 -10.88
CA PHE A 70 -3.61 -7.22 -9.46
C PHE A 70 -3.90 -5.82 -8.93
N ALA A 71 -3.26 -4.78 -9.49
CA ALA A 71 -3.58 -3.40 -9.14
C ALA A 71 -5.02 -3.03 -9.59
N HIS A 72 -5.39 -3.40 -10.82
CA HIS A 72 -6.75 -3.21 -11.32
C HIS A 72 -7.76 -4.05 -10.55
N ALA A 73 -7.48 -5.34 -10.33
CA ALA A 73 -8.37 -6.25 -9.64
C ALA A 73 -8.62 -5.81 -8.19
N SER A 74 -7.57 -5.39 -7.47
CA SER A 74 -7.71 -4.87 -6.09
C SER A 74 -8.53 -3.59 -6.02
N MET A 75 -8.27 -2.64 -6.94
CA MET A 75 -9.04 -1.40 -7.01
C MET A 75 -10.51 -1.66 -7.38
N LEU A 76 -10.76 -2.52 -8.37
CA LEU A 76 -12.08 -2.92 -8.82
C LEU A 76 -12.87 -3.62 -7.70
N ALA A 77 -12.25 -4.59 -7.04
CA ALA A 77 -12.84 -5.33 -5.94
C ALA A 77 -13.20 -4.39 -4.78
N TYR A 78 -12.33 -3.43 -4.46
CA TYR A 78 -12.60 -2.45 -3.41
C TYR A 78 -13.79 -1.55 -3.79
N PHE A 79 -13.75 -0.89 -4.94
CA PHE A 79 -14.74 0.10 -5.34
C PHE A 79 -16.09 -0.48 -5.78
N LYS A 80 -16.17 -1.78 -6.09
CA LYS A 80 -17.46 -2.45 -6.31
C LYS A 80 -18.16 -2.86 -5.02
N ASN A 81 -17.48 -2.89 -3.88
CA ASN A 81 -18.05 -3.38 -2.62
C ASN A 81 -18.14 -2.29 -1.55
N VAL A 82 -17.06 -1.55 -1.32
CA VAL A 82 -16.96 -0.62 -0.18
C VAL A 82 -17.90 0.58 -0.32
N PRO A 83 -17.99 1.29 -1.46
CA PRO A 83 -18.97 2.36 -1.62
C PRO A 83 -20.41 1.88 -1.36
N LEU A 84 -20.80 0.72 -1.88
CA LEU A 84 -22.14 0.14 -1.69
C LEU A 84 -22.43 -0.19 -0.22
N LEU A 85 -21.42 -0.65 0.53
CA LEU A 85 -21.55 -0.86 1.96
C LEU A 85 -21.76 0.47 2.70
N LEU A 86 -20.99 1.51 2.34
CA LEU A 86 -21.07 2.83 2.95
C LEU A 86 -22.34 3.61 2.59
N GLN A 87 -22.96 3.29 1.45
CA GLN A 87 -24.27 3.84 1.05
C GLN A 87 -25.39 3.47 2.03
N LYS A 88 -25.20 2.45 2.86
CA LYS A 88 -26.14 2.16 3.96
C LYS A 88 -26.16 3.26 5.03
N PHE A 89 -25.14 4.11 5.07
CA PHE A 89 -24.95 5.16 6.07
C PHE A 89 -24.83 6.58 5.46
N THR A 90 -24.63 6.68 4.15
CA THR A 90 -24.33 7.94 3.44
C THR A 90 -25.00 7.96 2.07
N ASN A 91 -25.07 9.12 1.41
CA ASN A 91 -25.58 9.19 0.05
C ASN A 91 -24.57 8.58 -0.96
N PRO A 92 -24.99 8.25 -2.20
CA PRO A 92 -24.12 7.63 -3.19
C PRO A 92 -22.85 8.40 -3.51
N LEU A 93 -22.92 9.73 -3.58
CA LEU A 93 -21.76 10.56 -3.88
C LEU A 93 -20.74 10.49 -2.74
N ASP A 94 -21.18 10.80 -1.52
CA ASP A 94 -20.35 10.82 -0.32
C ASP A 94 -19.74 9.46 -0.04
N SER A 95 -20.44 8.37 -0.35
CA SER A 95 -19.93 7.01 -0.19
C SER A 95 -18.66 6.75 -1.00
N ILE A 96 -18.51 7.37 -2.18
CA ILE A 96 -17.33 7.22 -3.04
C ILE A 96 -16.16 8.01 -2.44
N TYR A 97 -16.38 9.27 -2.05
CA TYR A 97 -15.35 10.09 -1.38
C TYR A 97 -14.90 9.46 -0.06
N LEU A 98 -15.84 8.92 0.71
CA LEU A 98 -15.57 8.20 1.96
C LEU A 98 -14.75 6.93 1.70
N SER A 99 -15.07 6.18 0.65
CA SER A 99 -14.28 5.01 0.23
C SER A 99 -12.85 5.41 -0.16
N CYS A 100 -12.67 6.50 -0.90
CA CYS A 100 -11.35 7.04 -1.24
C CYS A 100 -10.56 7.41 0.03
N ALA A 101 -11.19 8.09 0.98
CA ALA A 101 -10.56 8.47 2.25
C ALA A 101 -10.13 7.25 3.07
N ILE A 102 -11.01 6.25 3.22
CA ILE A 102 -10.72 5.02 3.94
C ILE A 102 -9.56 4.27 3.29
N ALA A 103 -9.57 4.12 1.96
CA ALA A 103 -8.50 3.43 1.25
C ALA A 103 -7.15 4.14 1.41
N LYS A 104 -7.09 5.45 1.17
CA LYS A 104 -5.85 6.23 1.27
C LYS A 104 -5.30 6.25 2.68
N THR A 105 -6.12 6.58 3.69
CA THR A 105 -5.68 6.58 5.09
C THR A 105 -5.28 5.18 5.52
N GLY A 106 -6.02 4.14 5.13
CA GLY A 106 -5.69 2.76 5.46
C GLY A 106 -4.31 2.35 4.90
N ILE A 107 -4.03 2.66 3.63
CA ILE A 107 -2.75 2.37 2.99
C ILE A 107 -1.62 3.21 3.61
N GLN A 108 -1.87 4.48 3.93
CA GLN A 108 -0.94 5.34 4.65
C GLN A 108 -0.57 4.76 6.01
N LEU A 109 -1.55 4.40 6.83
CA LEU A 109 -1.33 3.80 8.14
C LEU A 109 -0.64 2.45 8.04
N PHE A 110 -0.95 1.65 7.02
CA PHE A 110 -0.27 0.39 6.75
C PHE A 110 1.23 0.60 6.46
N LEU A 111 1.58 1.59 5.62
CA LEU A 111 2.96 1.95 5.33
C LEU A 111 3.69 2.49 6.56
N ILE A 112 3.07 3.40 7.32
CA ILE A 112 3.63 3.92 8.58
C ILE A 112 3.86 2.78 9.55
N TRP A 113 2.91 1.85 9.69
CA TRP A 113 3.06 0.69 10.56
C TRP A 113 4.24 -0.20 10.15
N LEU A 114 4.39 -0.49 8.85
CA LEU A 114 5.52 -1.26 8.34
C LEU A 114 6.84 -0.56 8.60
N LEU A 115 6.99 0.69 8.19
CA LEU A 115 8.24 1.44 8.35
C LEU A 115 8.62 1.63 9.81
N ALA A 116 7.66 1.96 10.69
CA ALA A 116 7.90 2.05 12.12
C ALA A 116 8.38 0.71 12.71
N ARG A 117 7.87 -0.41 12.19
CA ARG A 117 8.33 -1.76 12.56
C ARG A 117 9.73 -2.07 12.04
N TYR A 118 10.07 -1.63 10.83
CA TYR A 118 11.44 -1.74 10.29
C TYR A 118 12.44 -0.95 11.14
N ILE A 119 12.09 0.28 11.52
CA ILE A 119 12.97 1.16 12.30
C ILE A 119 13.13 0.68 13.75
N SER A 120 12.03 0.31 14.41
CA SER A 120 12.04 0.00 15.85
C SER A 120 12.24 -1.48 16.18
N GLY A 121 11.98 -2.39 15.24
CA GLY A 121 11.93 -3.84 15.47
C GLY A 121 10.70 -4.33 16.27
N GLU A 122 9.95 -3.41 16.88
CA GLU A 122 8.86 -3.72 17.81
C GLU A 122 7.66 -4.37 17.13
N LYS A 123 7.04 -5.34 17.81
CA LYS A 123 5.78 -5.97 17.35
C LYS A 123 4.54 -5.24 17.89
N ASN A 124 4.65 -4.66 19.08
CA ASN A 124 3.54 -4.01 19.76
C ASN A 124 3.54 -2.51 19.46
N ILE A 125 2.45 -2.03 18.86
CA ILE A 125 2.29 -0.64 18.43
C ILE A 125 2.29 0.38 19.58
N PHE A 126 2.00 -0.05 20.81
CA PHE A 126 1.98 0.83 21.99
C PHE A 126 3.36 0.96 22.65
N ARG A 127 4.40 0.30 22.12
CA ARG A 127 5.77 0.49 22.59
C ARG A 127 6.24 1.88 22.20
N LYS A 128 6.91 2.56 23.14
CA LYS A 128 7.44 3.91 22.94
C LYS A 128 8.30 4.02 21.66
N ASN A 129 9.18 3.05 21.43
CA ASN A 129 10.08 3.04 20.26
C ASN A 129 9.30 2.95 18.95
N PHE A 130 8.21 2.16 18.92
CA PHE A 130 7.33 2.07 17.75
C PHE A 130 6.63 3.40 17.48
N LEU A 131 6.00 3.99 18.51
CA LEU A 131 5.27 5.25 18.38
C LEU A 131 6.19 6.42 18.01
N LEU A 132 7.41 6.46 18.57
CA LEU A 132 8.41 7.46 18.19
C LEU A 132 8.80 7.31 16.72
N ALA A 133 9.10 6.09 16.27
CA ALA A 133 9.41 5.84 14.86
C ALA A 133 8.24 6.26 13.96
N ALA A 134 7.01 5.88 14.32
CA ALA A 134 5.79 6.22 13.56
C ALA A 134 5.59 7.74 13.46
N ILE A 135 5.73 8.49 14.55
CA ILE A 135 5.57 9.94 14.54
C ILE A 135 6.64 10.63 13.70
N LEU A 136 7.90 10.19 13.79
CA LEU A 136 8.99 10.80 13.04
C LEU A 136 8.83 10.63 11.52
N ILE A 137 8.27 9.50 11.07
CA ILE A 137 8.05 9.25 9.64
C ILE A 137 6.74 9.85 9.12
N THR A 138 5.74 10.06 9.97
CA THR A 138 4.40 10.51 9.55
C THR A 138 4.40 11.80 8.71
N PRO A 139 5.23 12.83 9.00
CA PRO A 139 5.32 14.02 8.16
C PRO A 139 5.66 13.73 6.69
N LEU A 140 6.38 12.65 6.39
CA LEU A 140 6.73 12.26 5.01
C LEU A 140 5.52 11.76 4.21
N PHE A 141 4.39 11.50 4.86
CA PHE A 141 3.16 11.00 4.25
C PHE A 141 2.12 12.11 3.98
N GLN A 142 2.48 13.39 4.12
CA GLN A 142 1.58 14.49 3.82
C GLN A 142 1.21 14.55 2.33
N THR A 143 -0.10 14.63 2.03
CA THR A 143 -0.61 14.65 0.64
C THR A 143 -0.75 16.06 0.04
N ASN A 144 -0.99 17.06 0.89
CA ASN A 144 -1.04 18.48 0.47
C ASN A 144 0.22 19.28 0.86
N GLY A 145 1.23 18.63 1.44
CA GLY A 145 2.53 19.22 1.72
C GLY A 145 3.49 19.16 0.53
N TYR A 146 4.66 19.78 0.67
CA TYR A 146 5.81 19.59 -0.24
C TYR A 146 5.54 19.83 -1.75
N ASN A 147 4.71 20.82 -2.09
CA ASN A 147 4.39 21.18 -3.48
C ASN A 147 3.94 19.99 -4.37
N ILE A 148 3.28 18.98 -3.79
CA ILE A 148 2.74 17.80 -4.50
C ILE A 148 3.84 16.84 -5.01
N SER A 149 5.13 17.20 -4.94
CA SER A 149 6.21 16.42 -5.55
C SER A 149 6.82 15.34 -4.66
N MET A 150 6.63 15.40 -3.33
CA MET A 150 7.25 14.47 -2.38
C MET A 150 6.25 13.64 -1.56
N GLY A 151 4.95 13.72 -1.87
CA GLY A 151 3.94 12.95 -1.15
C GLY A 151 4.03 11.45 -1.46
N ILE A 152 4.18 10.61 -0.43
CA ILE A 152 4.16 9.14 -0.59
C ILE A 152 2.74 8.65 -0.95
N ILE A 153 1.72 9.32 -0.40
CA ILE A 153 0.31 9.08 -0.74
C ILE A 153 -0.12 10.11 -1.78
N ASP A 154 -0.41 9.61 -2.97
CA ASP A 154 -0.81 10.42 -4.12
C ASP A 154 -2.24 10.96 -3.97
N LYS A 155 -2.51 12.09 -4.63
CA LYS A 155 -3.86 12.67 -4.72
C LYS A 155 -4.81 11.79 -5.53
N SER A 156 -4.30 11.03 -6.50
CA SER A 156 -5.02 10.02 -7.24
C SER A 156 -5.16 8.73 -6.43
N ILE A 157 -6.41 8.30 -6.28
CA ILE A 157 -6.69 7.02 -5.65
C ILE A 157 -6.15 5.85 -6.48
N THR A 158 -6.16 5.96 -7.81
CA THR A 158 -5.56 4.97 -8.71
C THR A 158 -4.09 4.76 -8.37
N TYR A 159 -3.32 5.84 -8.22
CA TYR A 159 -1.89 5.75 -7.90
C TYR A 159 -1.62 5.24 -6.48
N THR A 160 -2.55 5.46 -5.55
CA THR A 160 -2.48 4.85 -4.22
C THR A 160 -2.59 3.32 -4.31
N PHE A 161 -3.52 2.78 -5.11
CA PHE A 161 -3.66 1.33 -5.33
C PHE A 161 -2.55 0.74 -6.21
N PHE A 162 -1.99 1.51 -7.13
CA PHE A 162 -1.03 1.04 -8.13
C PHE A 162 0.43 1.17 -7.69
N TYR A 163 0.73 2.03 -6.73
CA TYR A 163 2.10 2.26 -6.26
C TYR A 163 2.23 2.10 -4.75
N ALA A 164 1.51 2.89 -3.95
CA ALA A 164 1.67 2.89 -2.49
C ALA A 164 1.33 1.52 -1.86
N LEU A 165 0.21 0.91 -2.27
CA LEU A 165 -0.18 -0.42 -1.80
C LEU A 165 0.82 -1.51 -2.22
N PRO A 166 1.21 -1.66 -3.50
CA PRO A 166 2.23 -2.62 -3.90
C PRO A 166 3.58 -2.43 -3.21
N LEU A 167 4.02 -1.19 -2.97
CA LEU A 167 5.23 -0.93 -2.20
C LEU A 167 5.10 -1.35 -0.73
N GLY A 168 3.95 -1.12 -0.09
CA GLY A 168 3.68 -1.62 1.25
C GLY A 168 3.67 -3.15 1.31
N LEU A 169 3.09 -3.79 0.31
CA LEU A 169 3.11 -5.25 0.18
C LEU A 169 4.51 -5.80 -0.10
N LEU A 170 5.35 -5.06 -0.84
CA LEU A 170 6.75 -5.40 -1.05
C LEU A 170 7.56 -5.30 0.25
N LEU A 171 7.35 -4.25 1.04
CA LEU A 171 7.91 -4.15 2.39
C LEU A 171 7.44 -5.31 3.27
N LEU A 172 6.15 -5.68 3.21
CA LEU A 172 5.64 -6.84 3.94
C LEU A 172 6.33 -8.14 3.49
N PHE A 173 6.58 -8.32 2.19
CA PHE A 173 7.31 -9.45 1.63
C PHE A 173 8.73 -9.54 2.17
N PHE A 174 9.46 -8.42 2.24
CA PHE A 174 10.83 -8.39 2.74
C PHE A 174 10.95 -8.43 4.27
N LEU A 175 9.87 -8.15 5.01
CA LEU A 175 9.89 -8.03 6.47
C LEU A 175 10.47 -9.26 7.20
N PRO A 176 10.09 -10.53 6.89
CA PRO A 176 10.68 -11.67 7.58
C PRO A 176 12.19 -11.81 7.32
N PHE A 177 12.66 -11.52 6.10
CA PHE A 177 14.08 -11.59 5.74
C PHE A 177 14.89 -10.49 6.44
N TYR A 178 14.35 -9.28 6.50
CA TYR A 178 14.94 -8.20 7.28
C TYR A 178 15.04 -8.55 8.77
N LYS A 179 13.99 -9.15 9.33
CA LYS A 179 13.99 -9.60 10.73
C LYS A 179 15.00 -10.69 11.01
N TYR A 180 15.17 -11.64 10.09
CA TYR A 180 16.22 -12.64 10.19
C TYR A 180 17.60 -11.99 10.28
N TRP A 181 17.88 -11.04 9.38
CA TRP A 181 19.13 -10.30 9.37
C TRP A 181 19.35 -9.49 10.66
N TRP A 182 18.33 -8.76 11.11
CA TRP A 182 18.41 -7.88 12.27
C TRP A 182 18.44 -8.62 13.62
N GLU A 183 17.61 -9.65 13.80
CA GLU A 183 17.49 -10.38 15.07
C GLU A 183 18.45 -11.59 15.15
N GLY A 184 19.08 -12.00 14.03
CA GLY A 184 20.00 -13.14 13.97
C GLY A 184 19.36 -14.51 14.25
N LYS A 185 18.03 -14.60 14.25
CA LYS A 185 17.29 -15.83 14.55
C LYS A 185 16.93 -16.58 13.27
N PRO A 186 17.02 -17.92 13.23
CA PRO A 186 16.69 -18.72 12.05
C PRO A 186 15.27 -18.46 11.52
N LEU A 187 15.13 -18.45 10.19
CA LEU A 187 13.84 -18.35 9.50
C LEU A 187 13.01 -19.63 9.73
N GLY A 188 12.18 -19.64 10.77
CA GLY A 188 11.22 -20.70 11.05
C GLY A 188 9.94 -20.58 10.21
N PHE A 189 10.04 -20.63 8.88
CA PHE A 189 8.85 -20.55 8.03
C PHE A 189 8.03 -21.83 8.05
N ASN A 190 6.80 -21.74 8.57
CA ASN A 190 5.80 -22.77 8.37
C ASN A 190 5.28 -22.77 6.92
N ILE A 191 4.55 -23.82 6.53
CA ILE A 191 4.04 -23.97 5.16
C ILE A 191 3.11 -22.83 4.76
N TYR A 192 2.31 -22.30 5.69
CA TYR A 192 1.40 -21.18 5.44
C TYR A 192 2.14 -19.89 5.13
N THR A 193 3.24 -19.59 5.84
CA THR A 193 4.09 -18.44 5.56
C THR A 193 4.76 -18.57 4.19
N LYS A 194 5.26 -19.76 3.84
CA LYS A 194 5.84 -20.00 2.51
C LYS A 194 4.82 -19.80 1.39
N ALA A 195 3.64 -20.41 1.53
CA ALA A 195 2.56 -20.25 0.57
C ALA A 195 2.13 -18.78 0.45
N GLY A 196 1.99 -18.08 1.57
CA GLY A 196 1.67 -16.65 1.60
C GLY A 196 2.71 -15.80 0.89
N LEU A 197 4.01 -16.05 1.09
CA LEU A 197 5.09 -15.35 0.41
C LEU A 197 5.10 -15.61 -1.10
N ILE A 198 4.83 -16.85 -1.54
CA ILE A 198 4.72 -17.19 -2.96
C ILE A 198 3.55 -16.46 -3.61
N LEU A 199 2.37 -16.51 -2.99
CA LEU A 199 1.20 -15.79 -3.48
C LEU A 199 1.43 -14.27 -3.52
N LEU A 200 2.12 -13.73 -2.51
CA LEU A 200 2.49 -12.32 -2.47
C LEU A 200 3.49 -11.96 -3.57
N ALA A 201 4.47 -12.83 -3.87
CA ALA A 201 5.41 -12.62 -4.97
C ALA A 201 4.70 -12.58 -6.32
N ILE A 202 3.74 -13.49 -6.57
CA ILE A 202 2.92 -13.48 -7.78
C ILE A 202 2.09 -12.19 -7.84
N TYR A 203 1.41 -11.83 -6.74
CA TYR A 203 0.64 -10.59 -6.67
C TYR A 203 1.50 -9.36 -7.03
N LEU A 204 2.69 -9.28 -6.46
CA LEU A 204 3.64 -8.17 -6.65
C LEU A 204 4.16 -8.09 -8.08
N ALA A 205 4.46 -9.24 -8.72
CA ALA A 205 4.95 -9.29 -10.10
C ALA A 205 3.96 -8.70 -11.11
N PHE A 206 2.65 -8.86 -10.88
CA PHE A 206 1.59 -8.33 -11.76
C PHE A 206 0.81 -7.16 -11.14
N SER A 207 1.42 -6.43 -10.19
CA SER A 207 0.90 -5.18 -9.64
C SER A 207 1.42 -3.93 -10.37
N GLY A 208 2.43 -4.08 -11.23
CA GLY A 208 2.96 -3.02 -12.08
C GLY A 208 4.49 -2.96 -12.13
N PRO A 209 5.05 -2.04 -12.94
CA PRO A 209 6.47 -2.05 -13.27
C PRO A 209 7.39 -1.58 -12.13
N LEU A 210 6.85 -0.88 -11.12
CA LEU A 210 7.64 -0.33 -10.03
C LEU A 210 8.28 -1.42 -9.16
N VAL A 211 7.52 -2.46 -8.83
CA VAL A 211 8.00 -3.53 -7.95
C VAL A 211 9.17 -4.31 -8.56
N PRO A 212 9.11 -4.79 -9.82
CA PRO A 212 10.26 -5.38 -10.50
C PRO A 212 11.50 -4.48 -10.47
N GLY A 213 11.35 -3.18 -10.72
CA GLY A 213 12.46 -2.22 -10.69
C GLY A 213 13.12 -2.12 -9.31
N VAL A 214 12.31 -1.99 -8.25
CA VAL A 214 12.83 -1.95 -6.87
C VAL A 214 13.54 -3.26 -6.51
N VAL A 215 12.98 -4.42 -6.87
CA VAL A 215 13.58 -5.73 -6.60
C VAL A 215 14.90 -5.91 -7.36
N LEU A 216 14.96 -5.47 -8.62
CA LEU A 216 16.16 -5.56 -9.47
C LEU A 216 17.30 -4.69 -8.96
N ILE A 217 17.00 -3.60 -8.24
CA ILE A 217 18.04 -2.80 -7.57
C ILE A 217 18.39 -3.45 -6.23
N LEU A 218 17.40 -3.70 -5.38
CA LEU A 218 17.61 -4.10 -3.99
C LEU A 218 18.30 -5.46 -3.86
N CYS A 219 17.83 -6.49 -4.57
CA CYS A 219 18.38 -7.85 -4.42
C CYS A 219 19.85 -7.93 -4.86
N PRO A 220 20.25 -7.42 -6.05
CA PRO A 220 21.66 -7.37 -6.44
C PRO A 220 22.51 -6.50 -5.52
N SER A 221 22.03 -5.34 -5.06
CA SER A 221 22.78 -4.51 -4.09
C SER A 221 23.05 -5.24 -2.78
N VAL A 222 22.07 -6.00 -2.28
CA VAL A 222 22.23 -6.84 -1.09
C VAL A 222 23.26 -7.95 -1.34
N LEU A 223 23.22 -8.60 -2.51
CA LEU A 223 24.20 -9.63 -2.86
C LEU A 223 25.62 -9.07 -2.93
N ILE A 224 25.83 -7.93 -3.61
CA ILE A 224 27.14 -7.26 -3.71
C ILE A 224 27.66 -6.80 -2.34
N TYR A 225 26.77 -6.40 -1.43
CA TYR A 225 27.18 -5.98 -0.09
C TYR A 225 27.67 -7.17 0.77
N PHE A 226 27.14 -8.37 0.55
CA PHE A 226 27.45 -9.56 1.36
C PHE A 226 28.47 -10.53 0.75
N PHE A 227 28.66 -10.49 -0.57
CA PHE A 227 29.54 -11.39 -1.32
C PHE A 227 30.50 -10.60 -2.20
#